data_AF-A0A7J9HR50-F1
#
_entry.id   AF-A0A7J9HR50-F1
#
_cell.length_a   1.000
_cell.length_b   1.000
_cell.length_c   1.000
_cell.angle_alpha   90.00
_cell.angle_beta   90.00
_cell.angle_gamma   90.00
#
_symmetry.space_group_name_H-M   'P 1'
#
loop_
_entity.id
_entity.type
_entity.pdbx_description
1 polymer ?
#
loop_
_entity_poly.entity_id
_entity_poly.type
_entity_poly.pdbx_seq_one_letter_code
_entity_poly.pdbx_strand_id
1 'polypeptide(L)'
;MVGFLLLLNQLICKFSTLVRDILEEVFPTIAGRVFSAIQRVVDSSVTETNTEEIRELQELQKTLYTFLHVIATHDLSSVFLSPRSRDYLTSIMQLLLHTSCHHKDIVTRKACVQIFIKLIKDWCAKSSGEEKVPGFKSFIIETFATNCCLYSVLDKSFEFGDANTLVLFGEIVLAQKVMYEKFGDDFLVHFVSKGFPSPQNLAEQYCQKLKGNDIKALRSYYQSLIEHLRVQQNGSL
;
A
#
# COMPACT_ATOMS: atom_id res chain seq x y z
N MET A 1 21.53 9.73 -7.96
CA MET A 1 20.77 8.57 -7.44
C MET A 1 19.62 8.18 -8.36
N VAL A 2 18.75 9.12 -8.77
CA VAL A 2 17.60 8.87 -9.68
C VAL A 2 17.99 8.04 -10.90
N GLY A 3 19.00 8.45 -11.68
CA GLY A 3 19.44 7.71 -12.87
C GLY A 3 19.86 6.26 -12.60
N PHE A 4 20.43 5.98 -11.43
CA PHE A 4 20.82 4.62 -11.05
C PHE A 4 19.58 3.75 -10.73
N LEU A 5 18.58 4.30 -10.03
CA LEU A 5 17.31 3.61 -9.79
C LEU A 5 16.56 3.33 -11.10
N LEU A 6 16.58 4.27 -12.04
CA LEU A 6 15.98 4.08 -13.36
C LEU A 6 16.67 2.94 -14.14
N LEU A 7 18.00 2.85 -14.08
CA LEU A 7 18.75 1.75 -14.68
C LEU A 7 18.37 0.41 -14.05
N LEU A 8 18.31 0.33 -12.71
CA LEU A 8 17.90 -0.90 -12.03
C LEU A 8 16.47 -1.30 -12.39
N ASN A 9 15.54 -0.34 -12.50
CA ASN A 9 14.19 -0.61 -12.98
C ASN A 9 14.20 -1.25 -14.37
N GLN A 10 14.99 -0.72 -15.30
CA GLN A 10 15.11 -1.28 -16.64
C GLN A 10 15.69 -2.70 -16.60
N LEU A 11 16.69 -2.95 -15.76
CA LEU A 11 17.27 -4.29 -15.59
C LEU A 11 16.25 -5.27 -15.01
N ILE A 12 15.49 -4.87 -13.99
CA ILE A 12 14.42 -5.71 -13.41
C ILE A 12 13.35 -6.00 -14.46
N CYS A 13 12.87 -5.00 -15.19
CA CYS A 13 11.85 -5.21 -16.22
C CYS A 13 12.34 -6.15 -17.34
N LYS A 14 13.63 -6.09 -17.69
CA LYS A 14 14.21 -6.90 -18.76
C LYS A 14 14.58 -8.32 -18.34
N PHE A 15 15.09 -8.48 -17.12
CA PHE A 15 15.71 -9.73 -16.66
C PHE A 15 14.97 -10.37 -15.48
N SER A 16 13.98 -9.70 -14.89
CA SER A 16 13.11 -10.18 -13.81
C SER A 16 13.92 -10.78 -12.66
N THR A 17 13.61 -12.01 -12.24
CA THR A 17 14.27 -12.68 -11.12
C THR A 17 15.76 -12.96 -11.32
N LEU A 18 16.29 -12.85 -12.55
CA LEU A 18 17.73 -13.06 -12.82
C LEU A 18 18.62 -11.97 -12.21
N VAL A 19 18.08 -10.80 -11.88
CA VAL A 19 18.85 -9.72 -11.23
C VAL A 19 18.78 -9.77 -9.70
N ARG A 20 18.20 -10.82 -9.11
CA ARG A 20 17.99 -10.92 -7.66
C ARG A 20 19.30 -10.74 -6.88
N ASP A 21 20.35 -11.47 -7.25
CA ASP A 21 21.61 -11.44 -6.52
C ASP A 21 22.28 -10.05 -6.60
N ILE A 22 22.17 -9.38 -7.76
CA ILE A 22 22.64 -8.00 -7.92
C ILE A 22 21.87 -7.07 -6.98
N LEU A 23 20.54 -7.22 -6.91
CA LEU A 23 19.69 -6.40 -6.04
C LEU A 23 19.97 -6.63 -4.57
N GLU A 24 20.16 -7.87 -4.13
CA GLU A 24 20.51 -8.18 -2.73
C GLU A 24 21.81 -7.50 -2.29
N GLU A 25 22.77 -7.34 -3.21
CA GLU A 25 24.03 -6.64 -2.95
C GLU A 25 23.86 -5.11 -2.94
N VAL A 26 23.11 -4.52 -3.88
CA VAL A 26 23.02 -3.05 -4.00
C VAL A 26 21.91 -2.42 -3.15
N PHE A 27 20.84 -3.15 -2.84
CA PHE A 27 19.65 -2.62 -2.17
C PHE A 27 19.95 -1.98 -0.81
N PRO A 28 20.75 -2.57 0.10
CA PRO A 28 21.04 -1.95 1.40
C PRO A 28 21.66 -0.56 1.28
N THR A 29 22.58 -0.39 0.32
CA THR A 29 23.25 0.91 0.08
C THR A 29 22.27 1.94 -0.48
N ILE A 30 21.38 1.51 -1.38
CA ILE A 30 20.31 2.35 -1.93
C ILE A 30 19.37 2.79 -0.81
N ALA A 31 18.85 1.83 -0.03
CA ALA A 31 17.92 2.08 1.06
C ALA A 31 18.51 3.07 2.06
N GLY A 32 19.73 2.83 2.56
CA GLY A 32 20.39 3.73 3.51
C GLY A 32 20.53 5.17 2.99
N ARG A 33 20.94 5.34 1.73
CA ARG A 33 21.10 6.67 1.13
C ARG A 33 19.77 7.37 0.88
N VAL A 34 18.76 6.66 0.38
CA VAL A 34 17.48 7.26 0.03
C VAL A 34 16.67 7.57 1.29
N PHE A 35 16.63 6.70 2.29
CA PHE A 35 15.93 6.99 3.56
C PHE A 35 16.55 8.18 4.29
N SER A 36 17.89 8.28 4.31
CA SER A 36 18.58 9.45 4.88
C SER A 36 18.23 10.75 4.12
N ALA A 37 18.09 10.67 2.79
CA ALA A 37 17.72 11.81 1.96
C ALA A 37 16.25 12.23 2.15
N ILE A 38 15.32 11.27 2.26
CA ILE A 38 13.89 11.55 2.47
C ILE A 38 13.66 12.18 3.85
N GLN A 39 14.34 11.72 4.90
CA GLN A 39 14.21 12.30 6.24
C GLN A 39 14.53 13.79 6.24
N ARG A 40 15.58 14.20 5.52
CA ARG A 40 15.95 15.61 5.36
C ARG A 40 14.84 16.47 4.74
N VAL A 41 14.01 15.91 3.85
CA VAL A 41 12.88 16.64 3.23
C VAL A 41 11.80 16.93 4.25
N VAL A 42 11.47 15.93 5.08
CA VAL A 42 10.46 16.08 6.14
C VAL A 42 10.89 17.19 7.08
N ASP A 43 12.16 17.18 7.48
CA ASP A 43 12.74 18.18 8.37
C ASP A 43 12.81 19.59 7.71
N SER A 44 13.09 19.67 6.40
CA SER A 44 13.19 20.96 5.67
C SER A 44 11.84 21.54 5.24
N SER A 45 10.81 20.70 5.10
CA SER A 45 9.45 21.12 4.67
C SER A 45 8.76 22.07 5.65
N VAL A 46 9.30 22.22 6.87
CA VAL A 46 8.91 23.23 7.87
C VAL A 46 9.25 24.65 7.40
N THR A 47 10.18 24.79 6.46
CA THR A 47 10.58 26.06 5.85
C THR A 47 10.15 26.07 4.38
N GLU A 48 9.03 26.75 4.08
CA GLU A 48 8.37 26.86 2.76
C GLU A 48 9.22 27.56 1.68
N THR A 49 10.41 27.04 1.37
CA THR A 49 11.26 27.55 0.29
C THR A 49 11.42 26.46 -0.77
N ASN A 50 10.74 26.63 -1.91
CA ASN A 50 10.85 25.75 -3.07
C ASN A 50 12.25 25.88 -3.71
N THR A 51 13.25 25.22 -3.13
CA THR A 51 14.60 25.13 -3.69
C THR A 51 14.71 23.98 -4.69
N GLU A 52 15.69 24.06 -5.60
CA GLU A 52 15.98 22.96 -6.54
C GLU A 52 16.28 21.66 -5.78
N GLU A 53 16.90 21.74 -4.60
CA GLU A 53 17.16 20.59 -3.73
C GLU A 53 15.88 19.86 -3.32
N ILE A 54 14.81 20.59 -2.94
CA ILE A 54 13.52 19.98 -2.61
C ILE A 54 12.92 19.30 -3.84
N ARG A 55 13.08 19.89 -5.02
CA ARG A 55 12.58 19.33 -6.28
C ARG A 55 13.29 18.01 -6.62
N GLU A 56 14.62 17.98 -6.51
CA GLU A 56 15.42 16.77 -6.74
C GLU A 56 15.07 15.65 -5.75
N LEU A 57 14.82 16.00 -4.48
CA LEU A 57 14.43 15.03 -3.46
C LEU A 57 13.03 14.47 -3.70
N GLN A 58 12.07 15.30 -4.15
CA GLN A 58 10.74 14.83 -4.54
C GLN A 58 10.81 13.85 -5.73
N GLU A 59 11.64 14.15 -6.73
CA GLU A 59 11.87 13.24 -7.87
C GLU A 59 12.56 11.95 -7.43
N LEU A 60 13.50 12.01 -6.50
CA LEU A 60 14.11 10.83 -5.89
C LEU A 60 13.07 9.97 -5.16
N GLN A 61 12.17 10.59 -4.39
CA GLN A 61 11.11 9.89 -3.66
C GLN A 61 10.15 9.17 -4.61
N LYS A 62 9.68 9.82 -5.68
CA LYS A 62 8.84 9.18 -6.72
C LYS A 62 9.56 8.01 -7.39
N THR A 63 10.85 8.19 -7.69
CA THR A 63 11.67 7.15 -8.31
C THR A 63 11.86 5.95 -7.36
N LEU A 64 11.97 6.19 -6.05
CA LEU A 64 12.01 5.12 -5.04
C LEU A 64 10.71 4.31 -5.05
N TYR A 65 9.53 4.95 -5.05
CA TYR A 65 8.27 4.20 -5.08
C TYR A 65 8.14 3.34 -6.34
N THR A 66 8.54 3.87 -7.49
CA THR A 66 8.61 3.10 -8.74
C THR A 66 9.56 1.92 -8.58
N PHE A 67 10.73 2.11 -7.98
CA PHE A 67 11.71 1.03 -7.74
C PHE A 67 11.19 -0.07 -6.81
N LEU A 68 10.59 0.31 -5.67
CA LEU A 68 9.96 -0.64 -4.74
C LEU A 68 8.80 -1.39 -5.41
N HIS A 69 8.01 -0.70 -6.23
CA HIS A 69 6.94 -1.28 -7.01
C HIS A 69 7.44 -2.30 -8.03
N VAL A 70 8.51 -1.96 -8.78
CA VAL A 70 9.12 -2.85 -9.76
C VAL A 70 9.71 -4.08 -9.09
N ILE A 71 10.41 -3.96 -7.96
CA ILE A 71 10.89 -5.10 -7.18
C ILE A 71 9.72 -6.01 -6.76
N ALA A 72 8.67 -5.46 -6.15
CA ALA A 72 7.57 -6.27 -5.66
C ALA A 72 6.86 -7.00 -6.82
N THR A 73 6.52 -6.28 -7.89
CA THR A 73 5.72 -6.81 -9.01
C THR A 73 6.47 -7.80 -9.91
N HIS A 74 7.80 -7.86 -9.84
CA HIS A 74 8.64 -8.84 -10.57
C HIS A 74 9.13 -9.98 -9.68
N ASP A 75 8.36 -10.36 -8.65
CA ASP A 75 8.65 -11.51 -7.78
C ASP A 75 9.99 -11.42 -7.02
N LEU A 76 10.48 -10.21 -6.78
CA LEU A 76 11.75 -9.94 -6.10
C LEU A 76 11.56 -9.44 -4.66
N SER A 77 10.38 -9.61 -4.07
CA SER A 77 10.09 -9.18 -2.69
C SER A 77 11.00 -9.82 -1.63
N SER A 78 11.67 -10.92 -1.95
CA SER A 78 12.70 -11.55 -1.09
C SER A 78 13.92 -10.67 -0.86
N VAL A 79 14.22 -9.73 -1.77
CA VAL A 79 15.34 -8.77 -1.62
C VAL A 79 15.19 -7.97 -0.33
N PHE A 80 13.95 -7.58 0.02
CA PHE A 80 13.63 -6.88 1.26
C PHE A 80 13.88 -7.72 2.52
N LEU A 81 13.89 -9.05 2.39
CA LEU A 81 14.03 -10.00 3.50
C LEU A 81 15.48 -10.52 3.68
N SER A 82 16.37 -10.15 2.76
CA SER A 82 17.79 -10.50 2.81
C SER A 82 18.41 -10.00 4.13
N PRO A 83 19.36 -10.74 4.75
CA PRO A 83 19.92 -10.36 6.04
C PRO A 83 20.47 -8.93 6.10
N ARG A 84 21.02 -8.42 5.00
CA ARG A 84 21.58 -7.06 4.90
C ARG A 84 20.53 -5.96 4.73
N SER A 85 19.28 -6.31 4.44
CA SER A 85 18.19 -5.37 4.12
C SER A 85 17.11 -5.30 5.19
N ARG A 86 17.08 -6.26 6.13
CA ARG A 86 16.02 -6.40 7.14
C ARG A 86 15.82 -5.14 7.98
N ASP A 87 16.89 -4.41 8.29
CA ASP A 87 16.83 -3.19 9.09
C ASP A 87 16.01 -2.07 8.43
N TYR A 88 15.84 -2.12 7.10
CA TYR A 88 15.03 -1.15 6.36
C TYR A 88 13.56 -1.56 6.21
N LEU A 89 13.20 -2.81 6.53
CA LEU A 89 11.86 -3.35 6.25
C LEU A 89 10.76 -2.55 6.95
N THR A 90 10.94 -2.25 8.23
CA THR A 90 9.98 -1.46 9.01
C THR A 90 9.79 -0.06 8.41
N SER A 91 10.89 0.61 8.06
CA SER A 91 10.86 1.95 7.44
C SER A 91 10.18 1.92 6.07
N ILE A 92 10.41 0.88 5.26
CA ILE A 92 9.72 0.67 3.98
C ILE A 92 8.22 0.49 4.22
N MET A 93 7.82 -0.37 5.15
CA MET A 93 6.40 -0.63 5.44
C MET A 93 5.69 0.64 5.93
N GLN A 94 6.30 1.41 6.81
CA GLN A 94 5.76 2.68 7.31
C GLN A 94 5.64 3.72 6.19
N LEU A 95 6.69 3.86 5.36
CA LEU A 95 6.69 4.79 4.23
C LEU A 95 5.58 4.45 3.23
N LEU A 96 5.45 3.17 2.85
CA LEU A 96 4.42 2.71 1.92
C LEU A 96 3.02 2.91 2.51
N LEU A 97 2.82 2.61 3.79
CA LEU A 97 1.54 2.81 4.46
C LEU A 97 1.14 4.28 4.46
N HIS A 98 2.02 5.15 4.97
CA HIS A 98 1.76 6.59 5.04
C HIS A 98 1.42 7.14 3.65
N THR A 99 2.20 6.75 2.64
CA THR A 99 2.04 7.20 1.26
C THR A 99 0.73 6.69 0.66
N SER A 100 0.37 5.42 0.84
CA SER A 100 -0.88 4.85 0.34
C SER A 100 -2.13 5.56 0.86
N CYS A 101 -2.06 6.12 2.08
CA CYS A 101 -3.17 6.78 2.74
C CYS A 101 -3.27 8.28 2.40
N HIS A 102 -2.15 9.00 2.37
CA HIS A 102 -2.17 10.47 2.45
C HIS A 102 -1.48 11.19 1.28
N HIS A 103 -0.81 10.48 0.38
CA HIS A 103 -0.01 11.16 -0.65
C HIS A 103 -0.89 11.90 -1.67
N LYS A 104 -0.53 13.15 -2.02
CA LYS A 104 -1.31 13.98 -2.95
C LYS A 104 -1.44 13.38 -4.35
N ASP A 105 -0.42 12.67 -4.81
CA ASP A 105 -0.45 11.98 -6.10
C ASP A 105 -1.11 10.60 -5.98
N ILE A 106 -2.27 10.46 -6.62
CA ILE A 106 -3.08 9.25 -6.66
C ILE A 106 -2.35 8.08 -7.34
N VAL A 107 -1.50 8.35 -8.33
CA VAL A 107 -0.72 7.30 -9.01
C VAL A 107 0.29 6.68 -8.05
N THR A 108 0.99 7.51 -7.26
CA THR A 108 1.89 7.05 -6.20
C THR A 108 1.14 6.26 -5.11
N ARG A 109 -0.03 6.73 -4.66
CA ARG A 109 -0.87 5.97 -3.72
C ARG A 109 -1.20 4.58 -4.26
N LYS A 110 -1.63 4.52 -5.52
CA LYS A 110 -1.99 3.28 -6.22
C LYS A 110 -0.81 2.30 -6.27
N ALA A 111 0.38 2.76 -6.63
CA ALA A 111 1.58 1.92 -6.65
C ALA A 111 1.88 1.33 -5.27
N CYS A 112 1.71 2.11 -4.18
CA CYS A 112 1.89 1.62 -2.81
C CYS A 112 0.87 0.53 -2.44
N VAL A 113 -0.40 0.69 -2.84
CA VAL A 113 -1.43 -0.34 -2.65
C VAL A 113 -1.09 -1.62 -3.42
N GLN A 114 -0.63 -1.48 -4.67
CA GLN A 114 -0.19 -2.61 -5.50
C GLN A 114 1.01 -3.35 -4.90
N ILE A 115 1.96 -2.63 -4.29
CA ILE A 115 3.04 -3.24 -3.50
C ILE A 115 2.45 -4.08 -2.37
N PHE A 116 1.58 -3.52 -1.53
CA PHE A 116 1.00 -4.29 -0.42
C PHE A 116 0.23 -5.52 -0.90
N ILE A 117 -0.58 -5.41 -1.96
CA ILE A 117 -1.25 -6.57 -2.58
C ILE A 117 -0.25 -7.68 -2.90
N LYS A 118 0.89 -7.31 -3.50
CA LYS A 118 1.92 -8.25 -3.90
C LYS A 118 2.66 -8.84 -2.69
N LEU A 119 3.00 -8.03 -1.69
CA LEU A 119 3.62 -8.51 -0.45
C LEU A 119 2.70 -9.46 0.32
N ILE A 120 1.40 -9.18 0.41
CA ILE A 120 0.40 -10.09 1.01
C ILE A 120 0.35 -11.42 0.26
N LYS A 121 0.45 -11.40 -1.08
CA LYS A 121 0.49 -12.61 -1.89
C LYS A 121 1.75 -13.44 -1.63
N ASP A 122 2.89 -12.77 -1.50
CA ASP A 122 4.22 -13.39 -1.45
C ASP A 122 4.62 -13.84 -0.04
N TRP A 123 4.22 -13.09 0.99
CA TRP A 123 4.69 -13.28 2.37
C TRP A 123 3.72 -14.05 3.24
N CYS A 124 2.46 -14.18 2.84
CA CYS A 124 1.45 -14.93 3.59
C CYS A 124 1.03 -16.18 2.81
N ALA A 125 1.26 -17.37 3.37
CA ALA A 125 0.76 -18.60 2.79
C ALA A 125 -0.75 -18.75 3.05
N LYS A 126 -1.48 -19.43 2.14
CA LYS A 126 -2.93 -19.65 2.29
C LYS A 126 -3.27 -20.71 3.36
N SER A 127 -2.37 -21.66 3.65
CA SER A 127 -2.72 -22.93 4.30
C SER A 127 -2.02 -23.23 5.62
N SER A 128 -0.85 -22.65 5.90
CA SER A 128 -0.04 -23.02 7.08
C SER A 128 -0.08 -21.99 8.21
N GLY A 129 -0.72 -20.83 8.01
CA GLY A 129 -0.57 -19.69 8.93
C GLY A 129 0.86 -19.14 8.98
N GLU A 130 1.78 -19.66 8.16
CA GLU A 130 3.16 -19.19 8.07
C GLU A 130 3.20 -17.86 7.32
N GLU A 131 3.74 -16.86 8.00
CA GLU A 131 4.17 -15.61 7.41
C GLU A 131 5.69 -15.58 7.29
N LYS A 132 6.20 -15.12 6.15
CA LYS A 132 7.65 -14.95 5.92
C LYS A 132 8.24 -13.83 6.77
N VAL A 133 7.39 -12.92 7.25
CA VAL A 133 7.76 -11.74 8.03
C VAL A 133 6.92 -11.75 9.30
N PRO A 134 7.53 -11.95 10.48
CA PRO A 134 6.81 -11.94 11.75
C PRO A 134 6.04 -10.63 11.98
N GLY A 135 4.78 -10.72 12.36
CA GLY A 135 3.87 -9.60 12.61
C GLY A 135 3.28 -8.94 11.35
N PHE A 136 3.62 -9.42 10.15
CA PHE A 136 3.14 -8.82 8.92
C PHE A 136 1.62 -8.99 8.73
N LYS A 137 1.07 -10.15 9.06
CA LYS A 137 -0.38 -10.39 9.05
C LYS A 137 -1.12 -9.39 9.94
N SER A 138 -0.69 -9.24 11.19
CA SER A 138 -1.29 -8.28 12.14
C SER A 138 -1.17 -6.86 11.64
N PHE A 139 0.00 -6.45 11.13
CA PHE A 139 0.17 -5.12 10.52
C PHE A 139 -0.83 -4.89 9.37
N ILE A 140 -1.01 -5.87 8.48
CA ILE A 140 -1.92 -5.71 7.35
C ILE A 140 -3.38 -5.60 7.80
N ILE A 141 -3.83 -6.50 8.68
CA ILE A 141 -5.23 -6.54 9.15
C ILE A 141 -5.55 -5.31 10.01
N GLU A 142 -4.69 -4.98 10.97
CA GLU A 142 -5.01 -3.97 11.98
C GLU A 142 -4.67 -2.56 11.53
N THR A 143 -3.58 -2.42 10.77
CA THR A 143 -3.05 -1.11 10.38
C THR A 143 -3.37 -0.76 8.93
N PHE A 144 -2.93 -1.58 7.97
CA PHE A 144 -3.12 -1.23 6.54
C PHE A 144 -4.59 -1.21 6.14
N ALA A 145 -5.36 -2.25 6.49
CA ALA A 145 -6.79 -2.30 6.17
C ALA A 145 -7.54 -1.10 6.76
N THR A 146 -7.35 -0.84 8.05
CA THR A 146 -8.03 0.26 8.75
C THR A 146 -7.65 1.62 8.17
N ASN A 147 -6.36 1.92 8.01
CA ASN A 147 -5.92 3.24 7.58
C ASN A 147 -6.12 3.45 6.07
N CYS A 148 -5.64 2.52 5.23
CA CYS A 148 -5.70 2.67 3.79
C CYS A 148 -7.09 2.29 3.25
N CYS A 149 -7.58 1.09 3.57
CA CYS A 149 -8.80 0.60 2.93
C CYS A 149 -10.08 1.25 3.45
N LEU A 150 -10.11 1.71 4.70
CA LEU A 150 -11.27 2.35 5.33
C LEU A 150 -11.09 3.87 5.48
N TYR A 151 -10.20 4.33 6.37
CA TYR A 151 -10.12 5.76 6.71
C TYR A 151 -9.71 6.64 5.53
N SER A 152 -8.73 6.23 4.73
CA SER A 152 -8.28 7.03 3.59
C SER A 152 -9.33 7.16 2.48
N VAL A 153 -10.31 6.25 2.45
CA VAL A 153 -11.45 6.29 1.53
C VAL A 153 -12.63 7.02 2.15
N LEU A 154 -12.77 7.05 3.48
CA LEU A 154 -13.78 7.88 4.14
C LEU A 154 -13.46 9.38 4.04
N ASP A 155 -12.18 9.73 3.99
CA ASP A 155 -11.73 11.12 3.88
C ASP A 155 -12.30 11.85 2.66
N LYS A 156 -12.69 13.12 2.84
CA LYS A 156 -13.36 13.93 1.79
C LYS A 156 -12.46 14.20 0.58
N SER A 157 -11.13 14.14 0.74
CA SER A 157 -10.18 14.27 -0.38
C SER A 157 -10.23 13.09 -1.35
N PHE A 158 -10.85 11.97 -0.98
CA PHE A 158 -11.02 10.82 -1.85
C PHE A 158 -12.29 10.97 -2.71
N GLU A 159 -12.17 11.63 -3.86
CA GLU A 159 -13.29 11.99 -4.73
C GLU A 159 -13.69 10.87 -5.71
N PHE A 160 -14.89 10.31 -5.56
CA PHE A 160 -15.40 9.26 -6.47
C PHE A 160 -15.76 9.75 -7.88
N GLY A 161 -15.77 11.06 -8.11
CA GLY A 161 -15.94 11.64 -9.46
C GLY A 161 -14.66 11.64 -10.30
N ASP A 162 -13.49 11.52 -9.66
CA ASP A 162 -12.19 11.54 -10.35
C ASP A 162 -11.80 10.13 -10.86
N ALA A 163 -11.38 10.06 -12.12
CA ALA A 163 -11.04 8.80 -12.77
C ALA A 163 -9.81 8.12 -12.12
N ASN A 164 -8.79 8.89 -11.72
CA ASN A 164 -7.59 8.32 -11.09
C ASN A 164 -7.93 7.74 -9.71
N THR A 165 -8.77 8.44 -8.95
CA THR A 165 -9.26 8.02 -7.64
C THR A 165 -10.10 6.76 -7.75
N LEU A 166 -10.93 6.64 -8.79
CA LEU A 166 -11.65 5.41 -9.10
C LEU A 166 -10.71 4.25 -9.46
N VAL A 167 -9.58 4.49 -10.11
CA VAL A 167 -8.57 3.44 -10.37
C VAL A 167 -7.91 3.00 -9.06
N LEU A 168 -7.49 3.95 -8.21
CA LEU A 168 -6.96 3.64 -6.87
C LEU A 168 -7.98 2.85 -6.02
N PHE A 169 -9.24 3.26 -6.05
CA PHE A 169 -10.31 2.56 -5.34
C PHE A 169 -10.45 1.10 -5.79
N GLY A 170 -10.29 0.83 -7.09
CA GLY A 170 -10.25 -0.52 -7.62
C GLY A 170 -9.14 -1.37 -7.00
N GLU A 171 -7.93 -0.82 -6.86
CA GLU A 171 -6.81 -1.50 -6.18
C GLU A 171 -7.09 -1.70 -4.69
N ILE A 172 -7.71 -0.73 -4.01
CA ILE A 172 -8.10 -0.87 -2.60
C ILE A 172 -9.10 -2.03 -2.41
N VAL A 173 -10.10 -2.14 -3.30
CA VAL A 173 -11.06 -3.25 -3.28
C VAL A 173 -10.36 -4.59 -3.57
N LEU A 174 -9.41 -4.61 -4.52
CA LEU A 174 -8.59 -5.80 -4.77
C LEU A 174 -7.75 -6.19 -3.55
N ALA A 175 -7.19 -5.22 -2.83
CA ALA A 175 -6.45 -5.47 -1.58
C ALA A 175 -7.35 -6.13 -0.54
N GLN A 176 -8.58 -5.65 -0.34
CA GLN A 176 -9.56 -6.28 0.56
C GLN A 176 -9.84 -7.74 0.15
N LYS A 177 -10.03 -8.00 -1.15
CA LYS A 177 -10.23 -9.36 -1.65
C LYS A 177 -9.04 -10.27 -1.36
N VAL A 178 -7.82 -9.77 -1.61
CA VAL A 178 -6.58 -10.52 -1.36
C VAL A 178 -6.36 -10.76 0.14
N MET A 179 -6.67 -9.79 1.01
CA MET A 179 -6.65 -9.97 2.46
C MET A 179 -7.61 -11.06 2.90
N TYR A 180 -8.85 -11.06 2.40
CA TYR A 180 -9.81 -12.14 2.69
C TYR A 180 -9.32 -13.51 2.19
N GLU A 181 -8.78 -13.58 0.98
CA GLU A 181 -8.26 -14.85 0.43
C GLU A 181 -7.06 -15.41 1.20
N LYS A 182 -6.32 -14.56 1.94
CA LYS A 182 -5.12 -14.95 2.69
C LYS A 182 -5.39 -15.12 4.18
N PHE A 183 -6.29 -14.35 4.75
CA PHE A 183 -6.50 -14.27 6.20
C PHE A 183 -7.90 -14.72 6.64
N GLY A 184 -8.82 -14.93 5.70
CA GLY A 184 -10.17 -15.42 5.98
C GLY A 184 -10.94 -14.49 6.92
N ASP A 185 -11.63 -15.10 7.89
CA ASP A 185 -12.50 -14.37 8.80
C ASP A 185 -11.74 -13.46 9.78
N ASP A 186 -10.43 -13.67 10.02
CA ASP A 186 -9.62 -12.77 10.87
C ASP A 186 -9.61 -11.33 10.33
N PHE A 187 -9.48 -11.20 9.00
CA PHE A 187 -9.59 -9.91 8.33
C PHE A 187 -11.00 -9.32 8.47
N LEU A 188 -12.02 -10.15 8.23
CA LEU A 188 -13.42 -9.69 8.25
C LEU A 188 -13.84 -9.19 9.63
N VAL A 189 -13.55 -9.94 10.69
CA VAL A 189 -13.89 -9.57 12.07
C VAL A 189 -13.28 -8.22 12.41
N HIS A 190 -11.98 -8.04 12.12
CA HIS A 190 -11.31 -6.78 12.40
C HIS A 190 -11.89 -5.62 11.58
N PHE A 191 -11.96 -5.79 10.26
CA PHE A 191 -12.39 -4.72 9.34
C PHE A 191 -13.84 -4.30 9.58
N VAL A 192 -14.74 -5.27 9.81
CA VAL A 192 -16.15 -4.99 10.12
C VAL A 192 -16.29 -4.25 11.45
N SER A 193 -15.57 -4.70 12.50
CA SER A 193 -15.64 -4.06 13.82
C SER A 193 -15.21 -2.58 13.80
N LYS A 194 -14.33 -2.20 12.88
CA LYS A 194 -13.84 -0.82 12.72
C LYS A 194 -14.70 0.02 11.78
N GLY A 195 -15.20 -0.57 10.69
CA GLY A 195 -15.85 0.17 9.61
C GLY A 195 -17.38 0.30 9.70
N PHE A 196 -18.05 -0.51 10.52
CA PHE A 196 -19.51 -0.70 10.40
C PHE A 196 -20.23 -0.46 11.75
N PRO A 197 -20.60 0.80 12.06
CA PRO A 197 -21.14 1.17 13.38
C PRO A 197 -22.62 0.81 13.64
N SER A 198 -23.15 -0.32 13.13
CA SER A 198 -24.52 -0.86 13.41
C SER A 198 -25.65 -0.46 12.46
N PRO A 199 -25.60 -0.89 11.20
CA PRO A 199 -26.59 -1.89 10.80
C PRO A 199 -25.93 -3.23 10.50
N GLN A 200 -26.32 -4.30 11.22
CA GLN A 200 -25.85 -5.68 10.95
C GLN A 200 -25.96 -6.05 9.47
N ASN A 201 -27.03 -5.58 8.82
CA ASN A 201 -27.30 -5.82 7.41
C ASN A 201 -26.18 -5.30 6.47
N LEU A 202 -25.57 -4.14 6.75
CA LEU A 202 -24.50 -3.60 5.90
C LEU A 202 -23.21 -4.43 6.00
N ALA A 203 -22.87 -4.83 7.23
CA ALA A 203 -21.73 -5.70 7.46
C ALA A 203 -21.92 -7.08 6.81
N GLU A 204 -23.11 -7.66 6.93
CA GLU A 204 -23.47 -8.95 6.31
C GLU A 204 -23.39 -8.89 4.79
N GLN A 205 -23.95 -7.85 4.16
CA GLN A 205 -23.88 -7.65 2.72
C GLN A 205 -22.44 -7.45 2.25
N TYR A 206 -21.63 -6.64 2.95
CA TYR A 206 -20.21 -6.48 2.64
C TYR A 206 -19.49 -7.84 2.67
N CYS A 207 -19.67 -8.60 3.76
CA CYS A 207 -19.10 -9.93 3.92
C CYS A 207 -19.53 -10.86 2.77
N GLN A 208 -20.82 -10.88 2.41
CA GLN A 208 -21.32 -11.69 1.32
C GLN A 208 -20.68 -11.33 -0.02
N LYS A 209 -20.57 -10.03 -0.34
CA LYS A 209 -19.95 -9.56 -1.58
C LYS A 209 -18.45 -9.87 -1.63
N LEU A 210 -17.75 -9.76 -0.50
CA LEU A 210 -16.32 -10.07 -0.41
C LEU A 210 -16.05 -11.57 -0.56
N LYS A 211 -16.93 -12.42 -0.01
CA LYS A 211 -16.87 -13.88 -0.15
C LYS A 211 -17.16 -14.32 -1.59
N GLY A 212 -18.02 -13.59 -2.31
CA GLY A 212 -18.32 -13.84 -3.72
C GLY A 212 -17.16 -13.56 -4.68
N ASN A 213 -17.26 -14.05 -5.92
CA ASN A 213 -16.22 -13.86 -6.95
C ASN A 213 -16.43 -12.61 -7.82
N ASP A 214 -17.52 -11.87 -7.62
CA ASP A 214 -17.82 -10.67 -8.38
C ASP A 214 -17.19 -9.42 -7.76
N ILE A 215 -15.95 -9.13 -8.17
CA ILE A 215 -15.22 -7.94 -7.71
C ILE A 215 -15.89 -6.63 -8.13
N LYS A 216 -16.66 -6.61 -9.22
CA LYS A 216 -17.39 -5.41 -9.66
C LYS A 216 -18.54 -5.14 -8.69
N ALA A 217 -19.30 -6.17 -8.33
CA ALA A 217 -20.36 -6.05 -7.33
C ALA A 217 -19.82 -5.64 -5.96
N LEU A 218 -18.68 -6.20 -5.53
CA LEU A 218 -18.00 -5.77 -4.31
C LEU A 218 -17.60 -4.29 -4.38
N ARG A 219 -16.99 -3.86 -5.48
CA ARG A 219 -16.58 -2.47 -5.68
C ARG A 219 -17.76 -1.51 -5.61
N SER A 220 -18.84 -1.77 -6.35
CA SER A 220 -20.04 -0.94 -6.35
C SER A 220 -20.68 -0.87 -4.98
N TYR A 221 -20.78 -2.01 -4.28
CA TYR A 221 -21.31 -2.05 -2.93
C TYR A 221 -20.45 -1.25 -1.94
N TYR A 222 -19.12 -1.45 -1.98
CA TYR A 222 -18.20 -0.78 -1.09
C TYR A 222 -18.20 0.74 -1.31
N GLN A 223 -18.32 1.21 -2.56
CA GLN A 223 -18.43 2.64 -2.86
C GLN A 223 -19.70 3.23 -2.23
N SER A 224 -20.85 2.60 -2.46
CA SER A 224 -22.13 3.03 -1.89
C SER A 224 -22.11 3.05 -0.36
N LEU A 225 -21.46 2.04 0.25
CA LEU A 225 -21.24 1.99 1.68
C LEU A 225 -20.41 3.18 2.19
N ILE A 226 -19.28 3.49 1.55
CA ILE A 226 -18.45 4.64 1.94
C ILE A 226 -19.23 5.95 1.83
N GLU A 227 -19.96 6.15 0.74
CA GLU A 227 -20.80 7.34 0.53
C GLU A 227 -21.86 7.46 1.64
N HIS A 228 -22.52 6.36 2.02
CA HIS A 228 -23.46 6.33 3.14
C HIS A 228 -22.80 6.66 4.48
N LEU A 229 -21.65 6.04 4.78
CA LEU A 229 -20.91 6.28 6.03
C LEU A 229 -20.46 7.75 6.15
N ARG A 230 -20.04 8.38 5.05
CA ARG A 230 -19.69 9.81 5.01
C ARG A 230 -20.88 10.69 5.36
N VAL A 231 -22.09 10.37 4.89
CA VAL A 231 -23.30 11.13 5.24
C VAL A 231 -23.61 11.02 6.73
N GLN A 232 -23.51 9.83 7.31
CA GLN A 232 -23.75 9.63 8.75
C GLN A 232 -22.75 10.38 9.63
N GLN A 233 -21.47 10.41 9.25
CA GLN A 233 -20.45 11.19 9.96
C GLN A 233 -20.72 12.70 9.91
N ASN A 234 -21.21 13.22 8.78
CA ASN A 234 -21.52 14.64 8.65
C ASN A 234 -22.85 15.04 9.29
N GLY A 235 -23.81 14.11 9.43
CA GLY A 235 -25.11 14.34 10.06
C GLY A 235 -25.14 14.20 11.59
N SER A 236 -24.00 13.89 12.21
CA SER A 236 -23.84 13.77 13.67
C SER A 236 -23.30 15.05 14.33
N LEU A 237 -23.43 16.21 13.64
CA LEU A 237 -23.05 17.55 14.11
C LEU A 237 -24.29 18.36 14.48
#